data_AF-A0A7Y1VTR7-F1
#
_entry.id   AF-A0A7Y1VTR7-F1
#
_cell.length_a   1.000
_cell.length_b   1.000
_cell.length_c   1.000
_cell.angle_alpha   90.00
_cell.angle_beta   90.00
_cell.angle_gamma   90.00
#
_symmetry.space_group_name_H-M   'P 1'
#
loop_
_entity.id
_entity.type
_entity.pdbx_description
1 polymer ?
#
loop_
_entity_poly.entity_id
_entity_poly.type
_entity_poly.pdbx_seq_one_letter_code
_entity_poly.pdbx_strand_id
1 'polypeptide(L)' 'MIVRSKNAPEIYTREKCFITELLNSAEVGSLSLARARVESGVTTELHRLNVDEVYYILEGEGSMQIDNQPAKDV' A
#
# COMPACT_ATOMS: atom_id res chain seq x y z
N MET A 1 -0.19 -13.00 17.99
CA MET A 1 0.29 -13.84 16.89
C MET A 1 1.58 -13.27 16.37
N ILE A 2 2.56 -14.10 15.99
CA ILE A 2 3.83 -13.65 15.40
C ILE A 2 3.93 -14.31 14.03
N VAL A 3 4.08 -13.53 12.96
CA VAL A 3 4.29 -14.04 11.61
C VAL A 3 5.66 -13.56 11.11
N ARG A 4 6.44 -14.46 10.54
CA ARG A 4 7.71 -14.10 9.89
C ARG A 4 7.41 -13.52 8.52
N SER A 5 7.96 -12.35 8.23
CA SER A 5 7.90 -11.77 6.89
C SER A 5 8.56 -12.72 5.88
N LYS A 6 8.02 -12.77 4.67
CA LYS A 6 8.67 -13.43 3.55
C LYS A 6 9.64 -12.45 2.90
N ASN A 7 10.77 -12.94 2.38
CA ASN A 7 11.64 -12.15 1.51
C ASN A 7 11.01 -12.08 0.11
N ALA A 8 9.86 -11.40 -0.01
CA ALA A 8 9.20 -11.18 -1.27
C ALA A 8 10.00 -10.15 -2.09
N PRO A 9 10.11 -10.33 -3.42
CA PRO A 9 10.66 -9.29 -4.28
C PRO A 9 9.71 -8.08 -4.30
N GLU A 10 10.29 -6.91 -4.57
CA GLU A 10 9.50 -5.73 -4.89
C GLU A 10 9.01 -5.84 -6.34
N ILE A 11 7.71 -5.65 -6.54
CA ILE A 11 7.07 -5.73 -7.86
C ILE A 11 6.39 -4.42 -8.23
N TYR A 12 6.52 -4.03 -9.50
CA TYR A 12 5.77 -2.90 -10.04
C TYR A 12 4.36 -3.35 -10.43
N THR A 13 3.35 -2.58 -10.04
CA THR A 13 1.95 -2.93 -10.24
C THR A 13 1.30 -2.12 -11.37
N ARG A 14 0.12 -2.55 -11.81
CA ARG A 14 -0.70 -1.77 -12.75
C ARG A 14 -1.08 -0.40 -12.20
N GLU A 15 -1.17 -0.28 -10.87
CA GLU A 15 -1.55 0.94 -10.17
C GLU A 15 -0.41 1.96 -10.06
N LYS A 16 0.71 1.73 -10.73
CA LYS A 16 1.88 2.63 -10.81
C LYS A 16 2.61 2.82 -9.48
N CYS A 17 2.58 1.79 -8.63
CA CYS A 17 3.38 1.73 -7.42
C CYS A 17 4.20 0.45 -7.37
N PHE A 18 5.22 0.47 -6.53
CA PHE A 18 6.00 -0.71 -6.18
C PHE A 18 5.46 -1.30 -4.88
N ILE A 19 5.30 -2.61 -4.83
CA ILE A 19 4.78 -3.34 -3.68
C ILE A 19 5.76 -4.43 -3.29
N THR A 20 6.15 -4.45 -2.02
CA THR A 20 6.81 -5.60 -1.37
C THR A 20 5.81 -6.23 -0.41
N GLU A 21 5.34 -7.45 -0.71
CA GLU A 21 4.38 -8.17 0.14
C GLU A 21 5.08 -8.71 1.40
N LEU A 22 4.68 -8.22 2.57
CA LEU A 22 5.28 -8.60 3.86
C LEU A 22 4.46 -9.72 4.54
N LEU A 23 3.13 -9.66 4.42
CA LEU A 23 2.19 -10.63 4.95
C LEU A 23 1.00 -10.78 4.00
N ASN A 24 0.79 -11.99 3.50
CA ASN A 24 -0.44 -12.43 2.86
C ASN A 24 -0.52 -13.95 3.04
N SER A 25 -1.17 -14.38 4.12
CA SER A 25 -1.20 -15.78 4.54
C SER A 25 -2.62 -16.19 4.87
N ALA A 26 -3.02 -17.38 4.42
CA ALA A 26 -4.30 -17.97 4.79
C ALA A 26 -4.44 -18.19 6.32
N GLU A 27 -3.31 -18.33 7.03
CA GLU A 27 -3.28 -18.41 8.50
C GLU A 27 -3.75 -17.12 9.18
N VAL A 28 -3.63 -15.97 8.48
CA VAL A 28 -4.10 -14.65 8.92
C VAL A 28 -4.98 -14.05 7.85
N GLY A 29 -6.04 -14.77 7.46
CA GLY A 29 -6.89 -14.36 6.33
C GLY A 29 -7.60 -13.01 6.49
N SER A 30 -7.62 -12.43 7.70
CA SER A 30 -8.22 -11.13 7.98
C SER A 30 -7.30 -9.93 7.73
N LEU A 31 -6.01 -10.15 7.44
CA LEU A 31 -5.03 -9.08 7.32
C LEU A 31 -3.98 -9.38 6.25
N SER A 32 -3.72 -8.41 5.39
CA SER A 32 -2.51 -8.33 4.59
C SER A 32 -1.64 -7.15 5.03
N LEU A 33 -0.34 -7.22 4.76
CA LEU A 33 0.60 -6.13 4.97
C LEU A 33 1.58 -6.07 3.81
N ALA A 34 1.78 -4.87 3.30
CA ALA A 34 2.75 -4.60 2.24
C ALA A 34 3.49 -3.30 2.51
N ARG A 35 4.72 -3.21 2.01
CA ARG A 35 5.42 -1.93 1.86
C ARG A 35 5.14 -1.42 0.45
N ALA A 36 4.51 -0.26 0.37
CA ALA A 36 4.29 0.44 -0.89
C ALA A 36 5.35 1.54 -1.10
N ARG A 37 5.74 1.76 -2.35
CA ARG A 37 6.63 2.86 -2.75
C ARG A 37 6.11 3.47 -4.05
N VAL A 38 5.99 4.79 -4.07
CA VAL A 38 5.57 5.57 -5.25
C VAL A 38 6.72 6.49 -5.61
N GLU A 39 7.07 6.52 -6.89
CA GLU A 39 8.13 7.41 -7.39
C GLU A 39 7.67 8.87 -7.41
N SER A 40 8.61 9.80 -7.33
CA SER A 40 8.31 11.23 -7.38
C SER A 40 7.55 11.61 -8.66
N GLY A 41 6.50 12.42 -8.52
CA GLY A 41 5.66 12.86 -9.64
C GLY A 41 4.68 11.81 -10.17
N VAL A 42 4.60 10.63 -9.56
CA VAL A 42 3.65 9.58 -9.94
C VAL A 42 2.38 9.68 -9.09
N THR A 43 1.23 9.60 -9.76
CA THR A 43 -0.07 9.40 -9.12
C THR A 43 -0.54 7.98 -9.41
N THR A 44 -0.91 7.25 -8.35
CA THR A 44 -1.45 5.89 -8.47
C THR A 44 -2.83 5.91 -9.13
N GLU A 45 -3.30 4.74 -9.56
CA GLU A 45 -4.69 4.61 -10.01
C GLU A 45 -5.67 4.73 -8.83
N LEU A 46 -6.85 5.32 -9.06
CA LEU A 46 -7.94 5.27 -8.09
C LEU A 46 -8.49 3.84 -8.03
N HIS A 47 -8.58 3.29 -6.82
CA HIS A 47 -9.23 2.01 -6.58
C HIS A 47 -10.14 2.09 -5.35
N ARG A 48 -10.93 1.04 -5.14
CA ARG A 48 -11.75 0.88 -3.94
C ARG A 48 -11.76 -0.58 -3.52
N LEU A 49 -11.52 -0.82 -2.24
CA LEU A 49 -11.60 -2.14 -1.62
C LEU A 49 -12.87 -2.25 -0.77
N ASN A 50 -13.22 -3.48 -0.40
CA ASN A 50 -14.31 -3.79 0.54
C ASN A 50 -13.79 -4.13 1.95
N VAL A 51 -12.54 -3.74 2.23
CA VAL A 51 -11.86 -3.91 3.51
C VAL A 51 -11.36 -2.56 4.02
N ASP A 52 -11.08 -2.48 5.32
CA ASP A 52 -10.38 -1.34 5.88
C ASP A 52 -8.93 -1.34 5.40
N GLU A 53 -8.46 -0.19 4.91
CA GLU A 53 -7.10 0.01 4.45
C GLU A 53 -6.47 1.18 5.20
N VAL A 54 -5.23 1.00 5.64
CA VAL A 54 -4.50 1.99 6.44
C VAL A 54 -3.09 2.16 5.87
N TYR A 55 -2.72 3.40 5.58
CA TYR A 55 -1.38 3.76 5.15
C TYR A 55 -0.61 4.38 6.32
N TYR A 56 0.62 3.89 6.55
CA TYR A 56 1.56 4.46 7.49
C TYR A 56 2.77 4.99 6.73
N ILE A 57 2.94 6.31 6.70
CA ILE A 57 4.00 6.96 5.94
C ILE A 57 5.33 6.73 6.66
N LEU A 58 6.22 5.98 6.01
CA LEU A 58 7.54 5.64 6.55
C LEU A 58 8.59 6.69 6.21
N GLU A 59 8.53 7.22 4.99
CA GLU A 59 9.50 8.16 4.44
C GLU A 59 8.91 8.94 3.25
N GLY A 60 9.47 10.11 2.97
CA GLY A 60 9.02 10.98 1.89
C GLY A 60 7.84 11.86 2.28
N GLU A 61 7.33 12.59 1.29
CA GLU A 61 6.18 13.49 1.38
C GLU A 61 5.32 13.27 0.13
N GLY A 62 4.00 13.41 0.28
CA GLY A 62 3.08 13.29 -0.84
C GLY A 62 1.72 13.90 -0.54
N SER A 63 0.75 13.60 -1.40
CA SER A 63 -0.65 13.93 -1.13
C SER A 63 -1.55 12.74 -1.46
N MET A 64 -2.61 12.56 -0.67
CA MET A 64 -3.57 11.48 -0.79
C MET A 64 -4.96 12.04 -1.08
N GLN A 65 -5.60 11.50 -2.12
CA GLN A 65 -6.99 11.76 -2.43
C GLN A 65 -7.86 10.59 -1.96
N ILE A 66 -8.90 10.88 -1.19
CA ILE A 66 -9.89 9.89 -0.74
C ILE A 66 -11.27 10.34 -1.21
N ASP A 67 -12.00 9.41 -1.84
CA ASP A 67 -13.27 9.68 -2.51
C ASP A 67 -13.16 10.86 -3.50
N ASN A 68 -14.16 11.74 -3.51
CA ASN A 68 -14.18 12.97 -4.28
C ASN A 68 -13.72 14.20 -3.47
N GLN A 69 -12.95 14.00 -2.39
CA GLN A 69 -12.37 15.13 -1.66
C GLN A 69 -11.10 15.64 -2.34
N PRO A 70 -10.70 16.91 -2.13
CA PRO A 70 -9.38 17.37 -2.53
C PRO A 70 -8.27 16.54 -1.87
N ALA A 71 -7.16 16.37 -2.59
CA ALA A 71 -5.98 15.71 -2.05
C ALA A 71 -5.44 16.46 -0.80
N LYS A 72 -4.92 15.70 0.17
CA LYS A 72 -4.34 16.22 1.42
C LYS A 72 -2.91 15.73 1.56
N ASP A 73 -2.03 16.60 2.04
CA ASP A 73 -0.63 16.25 2.28
C ASP A 73 -0.51 15.16 3.36
N VAL A 74 0.42 14.23 3.15
CA VAL A 74 0.70 13.07 4.03
C VAL A 74 2.19 12.87 4.23
#